data_AF-A0A6M2ABF3-F1
#
_entry.id   AF-A0A6M2ABF3-F1
#
_cell.length_a   1.000
_cell.length_b   1.000
_cell.length_c   1.000
_cell.angle_alpha   90.00
_cell.angle_beta   90.00
_cell.angle_gamma   90.00
#
_symmetry.space_group_name_H-M   'P 1'
#
loop_
_entity.id
_entity.type
_entity.pdbx_description
1 polymer ?
#
loop_
_entity_poly.entity_id
_entity_poly.type
_entity_poly.pdbx_seq_one_letter_code
_entity_poly.pdbx_strand_id
1 'polypeptide(L)'
;MICTHTTIELETRDGAFVCQGKQFASQEKVHEYLRSSCLFDTIKVVEETKTYFLHQNEAEFTRYETRGSLRKALAREIGGAWVELSGKKVQYLVDKGWILSSIRKVSKEEYLSRLEPQAAKVAGVVLGMLAVAPGAMELGRLLGYSQVVTGLALYKYPTLGLALTMMTKVEAQAVGSEFQVNTYTTSNQGRPSVAPLNDGGLVVTWGSSGQDGDSYGIYGQRYESNGVKSGIEFQVNTYTTSSQDTPSVAPLNDGGFVVTWQSNGPDGDRYGVYGQRYDSSGVKSGVEFQVNTYTTSYQWNPSVAPLNDGGFVVTWQSNVQDGDLYGVYGQGYGSSGVRSGVEFQVNTYTTSDQQDPSVAPLNDGGFVVTWGSSGQDGD
;
A
#
# COMPACT_ATOMS: atom_id res chain seq x y z
N MET A 1 -2.01 35.41 -17.54
CA MET A 1 -3.38 35.93 -17.40
C MET A 1 -4.23 34.77 -16.92
N ILE A 2 -4.71 34.80 -15.68
CA ILE A 2 -5.49 33.73 -15.08
C ILE A 2 -6.76 33.60 -15.92
N CYS A 3 -6.83 32.57 -16.78
CA CYS A 3 -8.07 32.26 -17.49
C CYS A 3 -9.01 31.61 -16.49
N THR A 4 -9.78 32.45 -15.80
CA THR A 4 -10.93 32.01 -15.02
C THR A 4 -11.93 31.38 -15.97
N HIS A 5 -12.19 30.07 -15.77
CA HIS A 5 -13.21 29.27 -16.43
C HIS A 5 -14.47 30.10 -16.67
N THR A 6 -14.77 30.41 -17.93
CA THR A 6 -15.96 31.19 -18.27
C THR A 6 -17.03 30.23 -18.77
N THR A 7 -18.08 30.04 -17.97
CA THR A 7 -19.34 29.46 -18.46
C THR A 7 -20.08 30.56 -19.20
N ILE A 8 -20.43 30.30 -20.46
CA ILE A 8 -21.26 31.22 -21.23
C ILE A 8 -22.72 30.81 -21.03
N GLU A 9 -23.53 31.74 -20.54
CA GLU A 9 -24.98 31.58 -20.47
C GLU A 9 -25.63 32.05 -21.77
N LEU A 10 -26.46 31.19 -22.34
CA LEU A 10 -27.36 31.51 -23.44
C LEU A 10 -28.78 31.62 -22.89
N GLU A 11 -29.39 32.79 -23.01
CA GLU A 11 -30.81 32.98 -22.75
C GLU A 11 -31.56 33.08 -24.07
N THR A 12 -32.67 32.35 -24.17
CA THR A 12 -33.66 32.51 -25.23
C THR A 12 -34.84 33.29 -24.67
N ARG A 13 -35.02 34.54 -25.11
CA ARG A 13 -36.21 35.35 -24.79
C ARG A 13 -36.88 35.75 -26.10
N ASP A 14 -38.18 35.48 -26.21
CA ASP A 14 -39.03 35.89 -27.33
C ASP A 14 -38.42 35.57 -28.72
N GLY A 15 -37.82 34.38 -28.85
CA GLY A 15 -37.22 33.89 -30.10
C GLY A 15 -35.86 34.50 -30.47
N ALA A 16 -35.25 35.32 -29.61
CA ALA A 16 -33.91 35.85 -29.81
C ALA A 16 -32.85 35.11 -28.96
N PHE A 17 -31.68 34.84 -29.56
CA PHE A 17 -30.55 34.23 -28.86
C PHE A 17 -29.60 35.31 -28.35
N VAL A 18 -29.37 35.37 -27.04
CA VAL A 18 -28.41 36.31 -26.45
C VAL A 18 -27.21 35.56 -25.89
N CYS A 19 -26.01 35.93 -26.33
CA CYS A 19 -24.74 35.36 -25.90
C CYS A 19 -23.78 36.48 -25.47
N GLN A 20 -23.32 36.47 -24.23
CA GLN A 20 -22.45 37.51 -23.65
C GLN A 20 -22.96 38.95 -23.89
N GLY A 21 -24.29 39.15 -23.82
CA GLY A 21 -24.92 40.46 -24.02
C GLY A 21 -25.09 40.91 -25.48
N LYS A 22 -24.70 40.08 -26.47
CA LYS A 22 -24.98 40.33 -27.90
C LYS A 22 -26.17 39.49 -28.36
N GLN A 23 -27.05 40.09 -29.16
CA GLN A 23 -28.23 39.44 -29.72
C GLN A 23 -27.93 38.89 -31.12
N PHE A 24 -28.40 37.67 -31.40
CA PHE A 24 -28.18 36.97 -32.66
C PHE A 24 -29.51 36.57 -33.29
N ALA A 25 -29.58 36.67 -34.63
CA ALA A 25 -30.79 36.43 -35.40
C ALA A 25 -31.15 34.95 -35.57
N SER A 26 -30.19 34.05 -35.36
CA SER A 26 -30.42 32.59 -35.37
C SER A 26 -29.38 31.86 -34.53
N GLN A 27 -29.67 30.60 -34.22
CA GLN A 27 -28.78 29.71 -33.49
C GLN A 27 -27.46 29.48 -34.24
N GLU A 28 -27.47 29.33 -35.57
CA GLU A 28 -26.23 29.16 -36.36
C GLU A 28 -25.29 30.36 -36.23
N LYS A 29 -25.82 31.58 -36.09
CA LYS A 29 -24.99 32.79 -35.94
C LYS A 29 -24.31 32.87 -34.57
N VAL A 30 -24.94 32.33 -33.53
CA VAL A 30 -24.29 32.14 -32.22
C VAL A 30 -23.15 31.14 -32.33
N HIS A 31 -23.35 30.04 -33.09
CA HIS A 31 -22.34 29.00 -33.27
C HIS A 31 -21.09 29.52 -34.00
N GLU A 32 -21.27 30.35 -35.03
CA GLU A 32 -20.17 30.99 -35.76
C GLU A 32 -19.36 31.93 -34.85
N TYR A 33 -20.05 32.73 -34.02
CA TYR A 33 -19.42 33.62 -33.03
C TYR A 33 -18.60 32.85 -31.99
N LEU A 34 -19.17 31.79 -31.41
CA LEU A 34 -18.55 30.96 -30.39
C LEU A 34 -17.34 30.18 -30.93
N ARG A 35 -17.39 29.67 -32.17
CA ARG A 35 -16.24 28.98 -32.79
C ARG A 35 -15.03 29.90 -33.01
N SER A 36 -15.27 31.20 -33.21
CA SER A 36 -14.20 32.18 -33.38
C SER A 36 -13.59 32.70 -32.06
N SER A 37 -14.17 32.33 -30.91
CA SER A 37 -13.77 32.83 -29.58
C SER A 37 -13.12 31.70 -28.76
N CYS A 38 -11.80 31.77 -28.51
CA CYS A 38 -11.00 30.68 -27.94
C CYS A 38 -11.14 30.47 -26.41
N LEU A 39 -12.24 30.89 -25.76
CA LEU A 39 -12.25 31.09 -24.30
C LEU A 39 -13.54 30.62 -23.59
N PHE A 40 -13.97 29.39 -23.81
CA PHE A 40 -14.96 28.74 -22.94
C PHE A 40 -14.92 27.21 -23.06
N ASP A 41 -15.13 26.51 -21.93
CA ASP A 41 -15.07 25.03 -21.87
C ASP A 41 -16.46 24.37 -21.88
N THR A 42 -17.51 25.12 -21.50
CA THR A 42 -18.89 24.61 -21.40
C THR A 42 -19.91 25.71 -21.68
N ILE A 43 -21.04 25.33 -22.29
CA ILE A 43 -22.17 26.24 -22.54
C ILE A 43 -23.33 25.82 -21.66
N LYS A 44 -23.88 26.78 -20.90
CA LYS A 44 -25.12 26.61 -20.12
C LYS A 44 -26.24 27.31 -20.87
N VAL A 45 -27.31 26.58 -21.17
CA VAL A 45 -28.48 27.12 -21.86
C VAL A 45 -29.64 27.20 -20.88
N VAL A 46 -30.27 28.37 -20.83
CA VAL A 46 -31.49 28.62 -20.05
C VAL A 46 -32.60 28.99 -21.01
N GLU A 47 -33.60 28.13 -21.09
CA GLU A 47 -34.76 28.26 -21.98
C GLU A 47 -36.02 28.22 -21.12
N GLU A 48 -36.73 29.35 -21.06
CA GLU A 48 -37.87 29.59 -20.17
C GLU A 48 -37.53 29.27 -18.69
N THR A 49 -37.89 28.06 -18.23
CA THR A 49 -37.68 27.55 -16.86
C THR A 49 -36.70 26.38 -16.78
N LYS A 50 -36.15 25.91 -17.90
CA LYS A 50 -35.25 24.75 -17.98
C LYS A 50 -33.80 25.19 -18.17
N THR A 51 -32.89 24.53 -17.47
CA THR A 51 -31.44 24.74 -17.58
C THR A 51 -30.74 23.44 -17.97
N TYR A 52 -29.90 23.47 -18.99
CA TYR A 52 -29.12 22.32 -19.45
C TYR A 52 -27.72 22.73 -19.93
N PHE A 53 -26.82 21.75 -20.08
CA PHE A 53 -25.41 21.96 -20.43
C PHE A 53 -25.05 21.25 -21.73
N LEU A 54 -24.16 21.86 -22.51
CA LEU A 54 -23.67 21.35 -23.79
C LEU A 54 -22.13 21.32 -23.81
N HIS A 55 -21.57 20.34 -24.52
CA HIS A 55 -20.12 20.16 -24.69
C HIS A 55 -19.64 20.67 -26.06
N GLN A 56 -18.48 21.34 -26.10
CA GLN A 56 -18.04 22.13 -27.25
C GLN A 56 -17.56 21.31 -28.46
N ASN A 57 -17.04 20.10 -28.25
CA ASN A 57 -16.30 19.36 -29.28
C ASN A 57 -17.11 18.35 -30.10
N GLU A 58 -18.43 18.23 -29.90
CA GLU A 58 -19.25 17.36 -30.73
C GLU A 58 -19.86 18.09 -31.93
N ALA A 59 -19.86 17.43 -33.10
CA ALA A 59 -20.43 17.97 -34.33
C ALA A 59 -21.95 18.25 -34.19
N GLU A 60 -22.60 17.59 -33.24
CA GLU A 60 -23.95 17.86 -32.76
C GLU A 60 -23.91 18.01 -31.23
N PHE A 61 -24.52 19.07 -30.68
CA PHE A 61 -24.48 19.35 -29.25
C PHE A 61 -25.33 18.35 -28.46
N THR A 62 -24.70 17.39 -27.80
CA THR A 62 -25.40 16.49 -26.88
C THR A 62 -25.88 17.25 -25.64
N ARG A 63 -27.19 17.16 -25.36
CA ARG A 63 -27.86 17.81 -24.23
C ARG A 63 -27.70 17.03 -22.94
N TYR A 64 -27.20 17.69 -21.89
CA TYR A 64 -27.09 17.12 -20.55
C TYR A 64 -27.95 17.90 -19.55
N GLU A 65 -28.88 17.18 -18.92
CA GLU A 65 -29.81 17.77 -17.93
C GLU A 65 -29.13 18.16 -16.61
N THR A 66 -27.91 17.66 -16.33
CA THR A 66 -27.15 18.03 -15.12
C THR A 66 -25.65 18.15 -15.38
N ARG A 67 -24.95 18.93 -14.54
CA ARG A 67 -23.48 19.04 -14.59
C ARG A 67 -22.77 17.73 -14.24
N GLY A 68 -23.41 16.85 -13.47
CA GLY A 68 -22.87 15.54 -13.08
C GLY A 68 -22.88 14.50 -14.21
N SER A 69 -23.92 14.50 -15.05
CA SER A 69 -23.97 13.62 -16.23
C SER A 69 -22.98 14.03 -17.31
N LEU A 70 -22.76 15.33 -17.49
CA LEU A 70 -21.71 15.88 -18.35
C LEU A 70 -20.31 15.45 -17.86
N ARG A 71 -20.01 15.55 -16.56
CA ARG A 71 -18.72 15.13 -15.97
C ARG A 71 -18.44 13.62 -16.14
N LYS A 72 -19.46 12.77 -16.04
CA LYS A 72 -19.31 11.32 -16.30
C LYS A 72 -19.05 11.02 -17.77
N ALA A 73 -19.58 11.82 -18.69
CA ALA A 73 -19.23 11.73 -20.11
C ALA A 73 -17.76 12.15 -20.30
N LEU A 74 -17.35 13.27 -19.68
CA LEU A 74 -15.98 13.82 -19.73
C LEU A 74 -14.89 12.96 -19.08
N ALA A 75 -15.24 11.99 -18.27
CA ALA A 75 -14.29 11.08 -17.62
C ALA A 75 -14.04 9.80 -18.43
N ARG A 76 -14.98 9.39 -19.30
CA ARG A 76 -14.83 8.19 -20.14
C ARG A 76 -13.84 8.38 -21.25
N GLU A 77 -13.88 9.57 -21.78
CA GLU A 77 -12.76 10.30 -22.36
C GLU A 77 -11.42 9.83 -21.86
N ILE A 78 -10.68 10.52 -20.96
CA ILE A 78 -9.20 10.53 -20.77
C ILE A 78 -8.38 9.20 -20.84
N GLY A 79 -9.02 8.04 -21.02
CA GLY A 79 -8.56 6.99 -21.93
C GLY A 79 -8.26 5.69 -21.19
N GLY A 80 -9.07 4.65 -21.40
CA GLY A 80 -8.89 3.32 -20.81
C GLY A 80 -8.84 2.20 -21.84
N ALA A 81 -8.16 1.08 -21.54
CA ALA A 81 -8.09 -0.11 -22.38
C ALA A 81 -8.75 -1.30 -21.68
N TRP A 82 -9.58 -2.09 -22.36
CA TRP A 82 -10.25 -3.27 -21.79
C TRP A 82 -10.48 -4.38 -22.81
N VAL A 83 -10.85 -5.57 -22.32
CA VAL A 83 -11.07 -6.78 -23.12
C VAL A 83 -12.54 -7.19 -23.02
N GLU A 84 -13.15 -7.54 -24.14
CA GLU A 84 -14.54 -8.02 -24.22
C GLU A 84 -14.61 -9.44 -24.79
N LEU A 85 -15.42 -10.30 -24.16
CA LEU A 85 -15.70 -11.65 -24.61
C LEU A 85 -17.10 -11.71 -25.22
N SER A 86 -17.18 -12.09 -26.50
CA SER A 86 -18.45 -12.37 -27.17
C SER A 86 -18.43 -13.83 -27.62
N GLY A 87 -19.04 -14.71 -26.82
CA GLY A 87 -18.93 -16.17 -26.99
C GLY A 87 -17.50 -16.68 -26.73
N LYS A 88 -16.95 -17.51 -27.64
CA LYS A 88 -15.58 -18.06 -27.55
C LYS A 88 -14.47 -17.15 -28.11
N LYS A 89 -14.79 -15.93 -28.57
CA LYS A 89 -13.83 -15.01 -29.19
C LYS A 89 -13.51 -13.83 -28.27
N VAL A 90 -12.21 -13.62 -28.03
CA VAL A 90 -11.66 -12.48 -27.27
C VAL A 90 -11.49 -11.27 -28.19
N GLN A 91 -11.90 -10.09 -27.74
CA GLN A 91 -11.73 -8.81 -28.44
C GLN A 91 -10.99 -7.81 -27.55
N TYR A 92 -9.96 -7.15 -28.07
CA TYR A 92 -9.17 -6.14 -27.35
C TYR A 92 -9.58 -4.74 -27.79
N LEU A 93 -9.89 -3.87 -26.84
CA LEU A 93 -10.49 -2.55 -27.08
C LEU A 93 -9.69 -1.45 -26.37
N VAL A 94 -9.54 -0.29 -27.02
CA VAL A 94 -8.84 0.87 -26.46
C VAL A 94 -9.66 2.14 -26.66
N ASP A 95 -9.67 2.99 -25.64
CA ASP A 95 -10.23 4.34 -25.63
C ASP A 95 -9.12 5.37 -25.33
N LYS A 96 -9.03 6.44 -26.12
CA LYS A 96 -7.85 7.34 -26.16
C LYS A 96 -7.96 8.57 -25.28
N GLY A 97 -9.17 8.94 -25.00
CA GLY A 97 -9.48 9.97 -24.09
C GLY A 97 -9.20 11.40 -24.34
N TRP A 98 -10.15 11.97 -25.09
CA TRP A 98 -11.04 13.05 -24.68
C TRP A 98 -12.44 12.86 -25.39
N ILE A 99 -13.45 13.75 -25.29
CA ILE A 99 -14.89 13.46 -25.61
C ILE A 99 -14.80 13.32 -27.08
N LEU A 100 -15.18 12.12 -27.54
CA LEU A 100 -15.03 11.58 -28.87
C LEU A 100 -13.78 10.74 -29.16
N SER A 101 -13.33 9.88 -28.23
CA SER A 101 -12.63 8.67 -28.67
C SER A 101 -13.62 7.50 -28.86
N SER A 102 -13.65 6.95 -30.08
CA SER A 102 -14.44 5.75 -30.40
C SER A 102 -13.65 4.51 -30.01
N ILE A 103 -14.30 3.61 -29.27
CA ILE A 103 -13.78 2.28 -28.92
C ILE A 103 -13.33 1.57 -30.20
N ARG A 104 -12.03 1.28 -30.30
CA ARG A 104 -11.47 0.59 -31.48
C ARG A 104 -11.01 -0.80 -31.09
N LYS A 105 -11.39 -1.79 -31.89
CA LYS A 105 -10.82 -3.14 -31.79
C LYS A 105 -9.41 -3.14 -32.33
N VAL A 106 -8.46 -3.59 -31.52
CA VAL A 106 -7.04 -3.61 -31.83
C VAL A 106 -6.50 -5.04 -31.75
N SER A 107 -5.29 -5.26 -32.28
CA SER A 107 -4.58 -6.52 -32.05
C SER A 107 -4.16 -6.62 -30.58
N LYS A 108 -3.88 -7.85 -30.12
CA LYS A 108 -3.39 -8.10 -28.76
C LYS A 108 -2.05 -7.37 -28.52
N GLU A 109 -1.20 -7.33 -29.54
CA GLU A 109 0.12 -6.71 -29.50
C GLU A 109 0.02 -5.17 -29.41
N GLU A 110 -0.91 -4.55 -30.15
CA GLU A 110 -1.17 -3.10 -30.02
C GLU A 110 -1.78 -2.76 -28.65
N TYR A 111 -2.70 -3.59 -28.15
CA TYR A 111 -3.28 -3.44 -26.81
C TYR A 111 -2.20 -3.43 -25.71
N LEU A 112 -1.28 -4.40 -25.75
CA LEU A 112 -0.18 -4.51 -24.77
C LEU A 112 0.81 -3.34 -24.87
N SER A 113 1.14 -2.88 -26.07
CA SER A 113 2.06 -1.74 -26.27
C SER A 113 1.54 -0.41 -25.70
N ARG A 114 0.22 -0.26 -25.55
CA ARG A 114 -0.42 0.94 -24.98
C ARG A 114 -0.58 0.88 -23.47
N LEU A 115 -0.47 -0.31 -22.88
CA LEU A 115 -0.37 -0.47 -21.44
C LEU A 115 1.02 -0.04 -20.95
N GLU A 116 2.11 -0.25 -21.69
CA GLU A 116 3.46 0.09 -21.21
C GLU A 116 3.68 1.56 -20.81
N PRO A 117 3.14 2.58 -21.50
CA PRO A 117 3.26 3.97 -21.05
C PRO A 117 2.33 4.34 -19.87
N GLN A 118 1.25 3.58 -19.63
CA GLN A 118 0.25 3.84 -18.57
C GLN A 118 0.38 2.89 -17.36
N ALA A 119 1.08 1.78 -17.50
CA ALA A 119 1.40 0.82 -16.45
C ALA A 119 2.21 1.45 -15.31
N ALA A 120 2.94 2.54 -15.61
CA ALA A 120 3.63 3.34 -14.60
C ALA A 120 2.69 4.19 -13.70
N LYS A 121 1.37 4.28 -13.99
CA LYS A 121 0.42 5.10 -13.21
C LYS A 121 -0.83 4.38 -12.69
N VAL A 122 -1.16 3.18 -13.16
CA VAL A 122 -2.37 2.46 -12.74
C VAL A 122 -2.04 1.03 -12.27
N ALA A 123 -1.15 0.94 -11.29
CA ALA A 123 -1.15 -0.19 -10.37
C ALA A 123 -2.40 -0.06 -9.46
N GLY A 124 -3.58 -0.40 -9.99
CA GLY A 124 -4.83 -0.44 -9.22
C GLY A 124 -6.10 -0.38 -10.07
N VAL A 125 -6.99 -1.37 -9.87
CA VAL A 125 -8.43 -1.47 -10.27
C VAL A 125 -8.80 -2.40 -11.47
N VAL A 126 -8.68 -3.73 -11.22
CA VAL A 126 -9.70 -4.81 -11.14
C VAL A 126 -10.68 -5.19 -12.28
N LEU A 127 -10.69 -6.52 -12.58
CA LEU A 127 -11.59 -7.37 -13.40
C LEU A 127 -12.98 -7.66 -12.77
N GLY A 128 -14.02 -7.79 -13.62
CA GLY A 128 -15.38 -8.26 -13.26
C GLY A 128 -15.68 -9.72 -13.71
N MET A 129 -16.46 -10.45 -12.91
CA MET A 129 -16.51 -11.93 -12.76
C MET A 129 -17.37 -12.79 -13.72
N LEU A 130 -16.82 -13.98 -14.03
CA LEU A 130 -17.34 -15.41 -14.05
C LEU A 130 -18.74 -15.73 -14.63
N ALA A 131 -18.97 -16.81 -15.40
CA ALA A 131 -18.50 -18.21 -15.35
C ALA A 131 -18.53 -18.86 -16.78
N VAL A 132 -17.86 -19.97 -17.15
CA VAL A 132 -17.97 -21.36 -16.65
C VAL A 132 -16.75 -22.22 -17.11
N ALA A 133 -16.12 -22.96 -16.17
CA ALA A 133 -15.28 -24.17 -16.32
C ALA A 133 -13.92 -24.10 -17.08
N PRO A 134 -13.14 -25.22 -17.14
CA PRO A 134 -11.91 -25.55 -16.38
C PRO A 134 -10.63 -24.78 -16.77
N GLY A 135 -10.72 -23.76 -17.64
CA GLY A 135 -9.55 -23.06 -18.19
C GLY A 135 -8.92 -22.00 -17.30
N ALA A 136 -9.58 -21.61 -16.20
CA ALA A 136 -9.10 -20.54 -15.31
C ALA A 136 -7.88 -20.95 -14.45
N MET A 137 -7.70 -22.25 -14.16
CA MET A 137 -6.53 -22.73 -13.40
C MET A 137 -5.24 -22.74 -14.22
N GLU A 138 -5.32 -22.98 -15.53
CA GLU A 138 -4.14 -23.07 -16.40
C GLU A 138 -3.50 -21.68 -16.61
N LEU A 139 -4.32 -20.62 -16.68
CA LEU A 139 -3.85 -19.25 -16.88
C LEU A 139 -3.21 -18.64 -15.62
N GLY A 140 -3.72 -18.97 -14.43
CA GLY A 140 -3.11 -18.56 -13.16
C GLY A 140 -1.74 -19.19 -12.95
N ARG A 141 -1.56 -20.45 -13.36
CA ARG A 141 -0.28 -21.16 -13.30
C ARG A 141 0.77 -20.64 -14.30
N LEU A 142 0.33 -20.12 -15.44
CA LEU A 142 1.18 -19.56 -16.50
C LEU A 142 1.66 -18.12 -16.23
N LEU A 143 1.00 -17.38 -15.34
CA LEU A 143 1.28 -15.96 -15.09
C LEU A 143 1.82 -15.66 -13.68
N GLY A 144 1.88 -16.64 -12.77
CA GLY A 144 2.55 -16.48 -11.48
C GLY A 144 1.90 -15.51 -10.47
N TYR A 145 0.65 -15.08 -10.71
CA TYR A 145 -0.08 -14.16 -9.82
C TYR A 145 -1.03 -14.90 -8.89
N SER A 146 -1.03 -14.54 -7.60
CA SER A 146 -1.83 -15.18 -6.54
C SER A 146 -3.14 -14.46 -6.19
N GLN A 147 -3.48 -13.31 -6.81
CA GLN A 147 -4.68 -12.54 -6.38
C GLN A 147 -5.55 -12.01 -7.52
N VAL A 148 -6.87 -12.24 -7.37
CA VAL A 148 -7.96 -11.58 -8.09
C VAL A 148 -8.77 -10.81 -7.04
N VAL A 149 -8.75 -9.47 -7.09
CA VAL A 149 -9.60 -8.62 -6.25
C VAL A 149 -10.88 -8.32 -7.02
N THR A 150 -12.03 -8.26 -6.34
CA THR A 150 -13.33 -7.80 -6.88
C THR A 150 -13.93 -6.67 -6.06
N GLY A 151 -14.58 -5.69 -6.71
CA GLY A 151 -15.36 -4.61 -6.09
C GLY A 151 -16.72 -4.39 -6.77
N LEU A 152 -17.73 -4.02 -5.98
CA LEU A 152 -19.17 -3.99 -6.30
C LEU A 152 -19.75 -2.57 -6.11
N ALA A 153 -20.72 -2.13 -6.93
CA ALA A 153 -21.87 -1.29 -6.52
C ALA A 153 -22.99 -1.21 -7.61
N LEU A 154 -24.24 -1.37 -7.14
CA LEU A 154 -25.52 -1.54 -7.85
C LEU A 154 -26.18 -0.23 -8.33
N TYR A 155 -27.04 -0.31 -9.36
CA TYR A 155 -28.30 0.46 -9.40
C TYR A 155 -29.37 -0.19 -10.29
N LYS A 156 -30.63 -0.15 -9.82
CA LYS A 156 -31.90 -0.67 -10.36
C LYS A 156 -32.20 -2.14 -10.05
N TYR A 157 -33.03 -2.40 -9.05
CA TYR A 157 -34.32 -3.13 -9.11
C TYR A 157 -34.83 -3.34 -7.67
N PRO A 158 -35.89 -2.64 -7.22
CA PRO A 158 -36.42 -2.78 -5.87
C PRO A 158 -37.56 -3.80 -5.86
N THR A 159 -37.26 -5.11 -5.88
CA THR A 159 -38.16 -6.20 -5.43
C THR A 159 -37.53 -7.53 -5.81
N LEU A 160 -36.62 -8.02 -4.98
CA LEU A 160 -36.30 -9.44 -4.77
C LEU A 160 -35.17 -9.44 -3.75
N GLY A 161 -35.55 -9.48 -2.48
CA GLY A 161 -34.63 -9.86 -1.42
C GLY A 161 -34.21 -11.31 -1.64
N LEU A 162 -32.92 -11.52 -1.86
CA LEU A 162 -32.12 -12.55 -1.22
C LEU A 162 -30.66 -12.18 -1.47
N ALA A 163 -29.96 -11.73 -0.42
CA ALA A 163 -28.52 -11.55 -0.47
C ALA A 163 -27.88 -12.94 -0.64
N LEU A 164 -27.29 -13.21 -1.80
CA LEU A 164 -26.30 -14.28 -1.92
C LEU A 164 -24.92 -13.65 -1.72
N THR A 165 -24.57 -13.48 -0.46
CA THR A 165 -23.19 -13.17 -0.06
C THR A 165 -22.34 -14.41 -0.35
N MET A 166 -21.76 -14.52 -1.55
CA MET A 166 -20.58 -15.36 -1.71
C MET A 166 -19.37 -14.52 -1.30
N MET A 167 -19.07 -14.51 0.00
CA MET A 167 -17.72 -14.25 0.46
C MET A 167 -16.85 -15.33 -0.18
N THR A 168 -16.12 -15.03 -1.24
CA THR A 168 -15.00 -15.87 -1.64
C THR A 168 -14.03 -15.81 -0.48
N LYS A 169 -13.94 -16.90 0.27
CA LYS A 169 -12.86 -17.13 1.21
C LYS A 169 -11.58 -17.05 0.38
N VAL A 170 -10.89 -15.91 0.43
CA VAL A 170 -9.49 -15.85 0.01
C VAL A 170 -8.78 -16.66 1.07
N GLU A 171 -8.71 -17.96 0.82
CA GLU A 171 -7.82 -18.80 1.58
C GLU A 171 -6.42 -18.37 1.18
N ALA A 172 -5.62 -17.95 2.16
CA ALA A 172 -4.19 -17.83 1.95
C ALA A 172 -3.71 -19.19 1.44
N GLN A 173 -3.39 -19.26 0.15
CA GLN A 173 -2.90 -20.49 -0.45
C GLN A 173 -1.38 -20.47 -0.36
N ALA A 174 -0.82 -21.45 0.34
CA ALA A 174 0.63 -21.62 0.38
C ALA A 174 1.18 -21.72 -1.04
N VAL A 175 2.14 -20.84 -1.37
CA VAL A 175 2.86 -20.88 -2.64
C VAL A 175 3.98 -21.90 -2.50
N GLY A 176 3.65 -23.18 -2.71
CA GLY A 176 4.59 -24.29 -2.58
C GLY A 176 4.53 -24.99 -1.21
N SER A 177 5.41 -25.99 -1.06
CA SER A 177 5.60 -26.68 0.22
C SER A 177 6.43 -25.85 1.18
N GLU A 178 6.25 -26.10 2.47
CA GLU A 178 7.19 -25.61 3.49
C GLU A 178 8.62 -26.05 3.14
N PHE A 179 9.59 -25.20 3.47
CA PHE A 179 11.00 -25.47 3.29
C PHE A 179 11.78 -24.97 4.50
N GLN A 180 12.91 -25.61 4.74
CA GLN A 180 13.74 -25.30 5.88
C GLN A 180 14.64 -24.08 5.60
N VAL A 181 14.64 -23.12 6.52
CA VAL A 181 15.42 -21.89 6.38
C VAL A 181 16.84 -22.00 6.92
N ASN A 182 17.00 -22.67 8.07
CA ASN A 182 18.28 -22.88 8.75
C ASN A 182 19.08 -24.06 8.16
N THR A 183 20.38 -24.04 8.41
CA THR A 183 21.34 -25.11 8.11
C THR A 183 21.88 -25.76 9.38
N TYR A 184 21.97 -25.01 10.47
CA TYR A 184 22.26 -25.55 11.80
C TYR A 184 20.97 -26.00 12.49
N THR A 185 20.91 -27.27 12.90
CA THR A 185 19.68 -27.91 13.41
C THR A 185 19.85 -28.59 14.77
N THR A 186 20.97 -28.35 15.45
CA THR A 186 21.22 -28.93 16.77
C THR A 186 20.52 -28.07 17.82
N SER A 187 19.84 -28.69 18.79
CA SER A 187 19.06 -27.98 19.81
C SER A 187 17.92 -27.13 19.21
N ASN A 188 17.45 -26.12 19.93
CA ASN A 188 16.29 -25.33 19.53
C ASN A 188 16.67 -24.19 18.58
N GLN A 189 15.92 -24.07 17.49
CA GLN A 189 15.84 -22.88 16.65
C GLN A 189 14.40 -22.36 16.69
N GLY A 190 14.21 -21.08 17.01
CA GLY A 190 12.87 -20.56 17.28
C GLY A 190 12.76 -19.04 17.19
N ARG A 191 11.54 -18.55 17.44
CA ARG A 191 11.17 -17.11 17.35
C ARG A 191 11.56 -16.47 16.01
N PRO A 192 11.14 -17.05 14.87
CA PRO A 192 11.48 -16.50 13.58
C PRO A 192 10.79 -15.15 13.34
N SER A 193 11.47 -14.26 12.64
CA SER A 193 10.92 -13.03 12.08
C SER A 193 11.31 -12.94 10.60
N VAL A 194 10.43 -12.38 9.77
CA VAL A 194 10.61 -12.31 8.32
C VAL A 194 10.26 -10.92 7.81
N ALA A 195 11.10 -10.40 6.91
CA ALA A 195 10.87 -9.14 6.22
C ALA A 195 11.01 -9.33 4.70
N PRO A 196 10.04 -8.87 3.89
CA PRO A 196 10.23 -8.73 2.45
C PRO A 196 11.19 -7.58 2.17
N LEU A 197 12.10 -7.76 1.21
CA LEU A 197 13.09 -6.76 0.80
C LEU A 197 12.67 -6.06 -0.50
N ASN A 198 13.18 -4.84 -0.72
CA ASN A 198 12.80 -4.01 -1.87
C ASN A 198 13.22 -4.59 -3.24
N ASP A 199 14.16 -5.54 -3.26
CA ASP A 199 14.58 -6.27 -4.45
C ASP A 199 13.68 -7.49 -4.77
N GLY A 200 12.59 -7.65 -4.02
CA GLY A 200 11.65 -8.77 -4.13
C GLY A 200 12.09 -10.02 -3.37
N GLY A 201 13.27 -10.00 -2.75
CA GLY A 201 13.75 -11.05 -1.86
C GLY A 201 13.09 -10.99 -0.48
N LEU A 202 13.59 -11.80 0.44
CA LEU A 202 13.21 -11.74 1.85
C LEU A 202 14.41 -12.06 2.74
N VAL A 203 14.35 -11.63 3.99
CA VAL A 203 15.26 -12.07 5.04
C VAL A 203 14.47 -12.73 6.15
N VAL A 204 14.95 -13.88 6.62
CA VAL A 204 14.41 -14.57 7.80
C VAL A 204 15.48 -14.52 8.89
N THR A 205 15.11 -14.14 10.11
CA THR A 205 15.97 -14.15 11.30
C THR A 205 15.36 -15.01 12.39
N TRP A 206 16.15 -15.67 13.22
CA TRP A 206 15.68 -16.54 14.31
C TRP A 206 16.69 -16.61 15.46
N GLY A 207 16.24 -17.02 16.64
CA GLY A 207 17.10 -17.41 17.74
C GLY A 207 17.58 -18.85 17.56
N SER A 208 18.88 -19.10 17.75
CA SER A 208 19.51 -20.42 17.59
C SER A 208 20.33 -20.80 18.82
N SER A 209 19.99 -21.94 19.43
CA SER A 209 20.65 -22.42 20.64
C SER A 209 21.94 -23.20 20.36
N GLY A 210 23.04 -22.79 20.96
CA GLY A 210 24.33 -23.47 20.91
C GLY A 210 25.18 -23.17 19.67
N GLN A 211 24.67 -22.39 18.72
CA GLN A 211 25.31 -22.24 17.42
C GLN A 211 26.56 -21.35 17.44
N ASP A 212 26.59 -20.33 18.30
CA ASP A 212 27.75 -19.47 18.53
C ASP A 212 28.69 -20.00 19.64
N GLY A 213 28.40 -21.19 20.18
CA GLY A 213 29.15 -21.81 21.27
C GLY A 213 28.68 -21.45 22.67
N ASP A 214 27.61 -20.66 22.83
CA ASP A 214 26.98 -20.35 24.12
C ASP A 214 25.46 -20.65 24.07
N SER A 215 24.61 -19.85 24.72
CA SER A 215 23.16 -20.06 24.85
C SER A 215 22.41 -19.82 23.53
N TYR A 216 21.58 -18.79 23.41
CA TYR A 216 20.97 -18.41 22.12
C TYR A 216 21.77 -17.28 21.47
N GLY A 217 22.01 -17.42 20.17
CA GLY A 217 22.43 -16.34 19.28
C GLY A 217 21.35 -16.00 18.26
N ILE A 218 21.44 -14.83 17.61
CA ILE A 218 20.55 -14.45 16.52
C ILE A 218 21.21 -14.77 15.19
N TYR A 219 20.49 -15.49 14.34
CA TYR A 219 20.94 -15.91 13.02
C TYR A 219 19.95 -15.48 11.95
N GLY A 220 20.40 -15.43 10.71
CA GLY A 220 19.55 -15.09 9.58
C GLY A 220 19.98 -15.72 8.26
N GLN A 221 19.04 -15.74 7.33
CA GLN A 221 19.23 -16.16 5.93
C GLN A 221 18.48 -15.21 5.02
N ARG A 222 19.20 -14.65 4.04
CA ARG A 222 18.64 -13.84 2.96
C ARG A 222 18.26 -14.74 1.78
N TYR A 223 17.20 -14.38 1.08
CA TYR A 223 16.69 -15.06 -0.09
C TYR A 223 16.50 -14.04 -1.21
N GLU A 224 16.89 -14.43 -2.42
CA GLU A 224 16.60 -13.68 -3.64
C GLU A 224 15.10 -13.76 -3.99
N SER A 225 14.65 -12.92 -4.92
CA SER A 225 13.24 -12.86 -5.35
C SER A 225 12.68 -14.15 -5.97
N ASN A 226 13.56 -15.06 -6.39
CA ASN A 226 13.20 -16.39 -6.88
C ASN A 226 13.16 -17.47 -5.77
N GLY A 227 13.36 -17.08 -4.51
CA GLY A 227 13.38 -17.99 -3.36
C GLY A 227 14.69 -18.77 -3.18
N VAL A 228 15.74 -18.45 -3.93
CA VAL A 228 17.08 -19.06 -3.74
C VAL A 228 17.80 -18.35 -2.60
N LYS A 229 18.50 -19.11 -1.74
CA LYS A 229 19.34 -18.55 -0.68
C LYS A 229 20.42 -17.64 -1.27
N SER A 230 20.49 -16.42 -0.74
CA SER A 230 21.55 -15.46 -1.00
C SER A 230 22.67 -15.68 0.02
N GLY A 231 23.77 -16.29 -0.41
CA GLY A 231 24.87 -16.66 0.48
C GLY A 231 24.52 -17.79 1.47
N ILE A 232 25.32 -17.89 2.52
CA ILE A 232 25.08 -18.81 3.64
C ILE A 232 24.28 -18.12 4.76
N GLU A 233 23.78 -18.93 5.68
CA GLU A 233 23.29 -18.46 6.96
C GLU A 233 24.37 -17.66 7.72
N PHE A 234 23.97 -16.57 8.36
CA PHE A 234 24.89 -15.64 9.01
C PHE A 234 24.43 -15.29 10.43
N GLN A 235 25.39 -15.03 11.32
CA GLN A 235 25.12 -14.55 12.67
C GLN A 235 24.87 -13.03 12.66
N VAL A 236 23.81 -12.60 13.35
CA VAL A 236 23.40 -11.20 13.46
C VAL A 236 24.11 -10.50 14.61
N ASN A 237 23.99 -11.06 15.83
CA ASN A 237 24.64 -10.51 17.02
C ASN A 237 26.17 -10.65 16.93
N THR A 238 26.87 -9.73 17.56
CA THR A 238 28.34 -9.76 17.75
C THR A 238 28.68 -10.17 19.18
N TYR A 239 27.87 -9.74 20.16
CA TYR A 239 27.99 -10.19 21.54
C TYR A 239 27.37 -11.59 21.69
N THR A 240 28.14 -12.56 22.19
CA THR A 240 27.75 -13.99 22.22
C THR A 240 27.61 -14.55 23.63
N THR A 241 27.96 -13.80 24.67
CA THR A 241 27.85 -14.31 26.04
C THR A 241 26.40 -14.37 26.46
N SER A 242 25.99 -15.47 27.12
CA SER A 242 24.60 -15.68 27.52
C SER A 242 23.63 -15.69 26.34
N SER A 243 22.43 -15.11 26.47
CA SER A 243 21.33 -15.31 25.52
C SER A 243 20.99 -14.04 24.77
N GLN A 244 20.97 -14.14 23.44
CA GLN A 244 20.42 -13.18 22.49
C GLN A 244 19.22 -13.83 21.79
N ASP A 245 18.04 -13.24 21.91
CA ASP A 245 16.80 -13.92 21.52
C ASP A 245 15.72 -12.95 21.03
N THR A 246 14.59 -13.49 20.56
CA THR A 246 13.41 -12.74 20.08
C THR A 246 13.76 -11.68 19.02
N PRO A 247 14.30 -12.08 17.86
CA PRO A 247 14.62 -11.13 16.81
C PRO A 247 13.36 -10.56 16.15
N SER A 248 13.45 -9.31 15.72
CA SER A 248 12.48 -8.63 14.86
C SER A 248 13.22 -8.00 13.70
N VAL A 249 12.71 -8.13 12.47
CA VAL A 249 13.38 -7.60 11.27
C VAL A 249 12.42 -6.72 10.46
N ALA A 250 12.95 -5.59 9.96
CA ALA A 250 12.23 -4.66 9.09
C ALA A 250 13.08 -4.28 7.87
N PRO A 251 12.48 -4.17 6.67
CA PRO A 251 13.18 -3.63 5.50
C PRO A 251 13.36 -2.12 5.64
N LEU A 252 14.34 -1.55 4.94
CA LEU A 252 14.60 -0.11 4.93
C LEU A 252 14.48 0.46 3.50
N ASN A 253 14.18 1.76 3.39
CA ASN A 253 13.95 2.42 2.10
C ASN A 253 15.19 2.48 1.20
N ASP A 254 16.40 2.36 1.77
CA ASP A 254 17.66 2.26 1.01
C ASP A 254 17.92 0.85 0.46
N GLY A 255 16.97 -0.07 0.64
CA GLY A 255 17.06 -1.47 0.22
C GLY A 255 17.74 -2.38 1.25
N GLY A 256 18.28 -1.81 2.33
CA GLY A 256 18.79 -2.57 3.46
C GLY A 256 17.70 -3.11 4.37
N PHE A 257 18.11 -3.58 5.54
CA PHE A 257 17.20 -4.02 6.61
C PHE A 257 17.82 -3.76 7.97
N VAL A 258 17.00 -3.75 9.02
CA VAL A 258 17.44 -3.68 10.41
C VAL A 258 16.89 -4.88 11.16
N VAL A 259 17.74 -5.49 11.99
CA VAL A 259 17.34 -6.55 12.92
C VAL A 259 17.49 -6.00 14.33
N THR A 260 16.48 -6.18 15.16
CA THR A 260 16.51 -5.89 16.60
C THR A 260 16.28 -7.16 17.40
N TRP A 261 16.80 -7.24 18.61
CA TRP A 261 16.67 -8.41 19.50
C TRP A 261 16.87 -8.01 20.96
N GLN A 262 16.53 -8.90 21.89
CA GLN A 262 16.87 -8.74 23.30
C GLN A 262 18.16 -9.50 23.63
N SER A 263 19.05 -8.92 24.43
CA SER A 263 20.36 -9.50 24.77
C SER A 263 20.63 -9.44 26.26
N ASN A 264 21.07 -10.56 26.85
CA ASN A 264 21.41 -10.66 28.27
C ASN A 264 22.87 -10.28 28.55
N GLY A 265 23.09 -9.19 29.28
CA GLY A 265 24.38 -8.82 29.85
C GLY A 265 25.18 -7.68 29.23
N PRO A 266 25.07 -7.28 27.93
CA PRO A 266 25.99 -6.28 27.38
C PRO A 266 25.90 -4.88 28.01
N ASP A 267 24.76 -4.51 28.61
CA ASP A 267 24.54 -3.24 29.32
C ASP A 267 24.79 -3.32 30.82
N GLY A 268 25.20 -4.49 31.32
CA GLY A 268 25.56 -4.71 32.71
C GLY A 268 24.39 -5.07 33.63
N ASP A 269 23.14 -5.12 33.13
CA ASP A 269 21.99 -5.58 33.92
C ASP A 269 20.97 -6.33 33.06
N ARG A 270 20.80 -7.64 33.34
CA ARG A 270 19.78 -8.50 32.72
C ARG A 270 19.67 -8.29 31.20
N TYR A 271 18.48 -8.01 30.67
CA TYR A 271 18.24 -7.93 29.22
C TYR A 271 18.06 -6.50 28.77
N GLY A 272 18.83 -6.09 27.76
CA GLY A 272 18.61 -4.87 26.99
C GLY A 272 18.11 -5.16 25.57
N VAL A 273 17.74 -4.11 24.83
CA VAL A 273 17.34 -4.19 23.42
C VAL A 273 18.49 -3.69 22.54
N TYR A 274 18.81 -4.45 21.51
CA TYR A 274 19.94 -4.20 20.61
C TYR A 274 19.49 -4.28 19.15
N GLY A 275 20.30 -3.74 18.26
CA GLY A 275 20.06 -3.79 16.83
C GLY A 275 21.33 -3.80 15.98
N GLN A 276 21.17 -4.26 14.75
CA GLN A 276 22.19 -4.23 13.70
C GLN A 276 21.51 -3.88 12.38
N ARG A 277 22.06 -2.87 11.70
CA ARG A 277 21.64 -2.46 10.36
C ARG A 277 22.44 -3.21 9.31
N TYR A 278 21.81 -3.51 8.18
CA TYR A 278 22.41 -4.15 7.02
C TYR A 278 22.14 -3.31 5.78
N ASP A 279 23.09 -3.28 4.86
CA ASP A 279 22.88 -2.71 3.55
C ASP A 279 22.09 -3.67 2.63
N SER A 280 21.78 -3.22 1.42
CA SER A 280 20.99 -3.98 0.44
C SER A 280 21.64 -5.28 -0.02
N SER A 281 22.96 -5.41 0.15
CA SER A 281 23.71 -6.64 -0.14
C SER A 281 23.73 -7.63 1.03
N GLY A 282 23.16 -7.26 2.19
CA GLY A 282 23.18 -8.07 3.40
C GLY A 282 24.48 -7.97 4.18
N VAL A 283 25.29 -6.92 3.95
CA VAL A 283 26.49 -6.64 4.75
C VAL A 283 26.14 -5.72 5.91
N LYS A 284 26.74 -5.96 7.08
CA LYS A 284 26.55 -5.12 8.28
C LYS A 284 26.91 -3.66 7.96
N SER A 285 25.95 -2.77 8.14
CA SER A 285 26.11 -1.32 8.02
C SER A 285 26.34 -0.74 9.42
N GLY A 286 27.60 -0.47 9.75
CA GLY A 286 28.01 -0.05 11.09
C GLY A 286 28.11 -1.21 12.08
N VAL A 287 28.23 -0.88 13.37
CA VAL A 287 28.33 -1.85 14.46
C VAL A 287 26.96 -2.13 15.08
N GLU A 288 26.89 -3.22 15.85
CA GLU A 288 25.78 -3.48 16.77
C GLU A 288 25.61 -2.29 17.73
N PHE A 289 24.36 -1.90 17.96
CA PHE A 289 24.02 -0.76 18.81
C PHE A 289 22.92 -1.11 19.80
N GLN A 290 23.00 -0.56 21.01
CA GLN A 290 21.93 -0.63 22.00
C GLN A 290 20.79 0.32 21.61
N VAL A 291 19.55 -0.09 21.83
CA VAL A 291 18.33 0.66 21.50
C VAL A 291 17.77 1.40 22.70
N ASN A 292 17.64 0.71 23.85
CA ASN A 292 17.22 1.34 25.11
C ASN A 292 18.28 2.31 25.63
N THR A 293 17.85 3.28 26.43
CA THR A 293 18.69 4.12 27.31
C THR A 293 18.53 3.74 28.77
N TYR A 294 17.33 3.32 29.17
CA TYR A 294 17.07 2.79 30.49
C TYR A 294 17.53 1.34 30.58
N THR A 295 18.44 1.04 31.51
CA THR A 295 19.10 -0.27 31.62
C THR A 295 18.76 -1.04 32.89
N THR A 296 17.95 -0.47 33.79
CA THR A 296 17.61 -1.18 35.03
C THR A 296 16.61 -2.28 34.71
N SER A 297 16.81 -3.47 35.27
CA SER A 297 15.94 -4.63 35.10
C SER A 297 15.82 -5.12 33.64
N TYR A 298 14.63 -5.56 33.21
CA TYR A 298 14.42 -6.23 31.93
C TYR A 298 13.83 -5.30 30.87
N GLN A 299 14.45 -5.25 29.69
CA GLN A 299 13.88 -4.72 28.46
C GLN A 299 13.71 -5.87 27.44
N TRP A 300 12.46 -6.19 27.10
CA TRP A 300 12.07 -7.41 26.37
C TRP A 300 11.21 -7.13 25.14
N ASN A 301 11.10 -8.17 24.30
CA ASN A 301 10.15 -8.28 23.19
C ASN A 301 10.19 -7.07 22.24
N PRO A 302 11.35 -6.80 21.61
CA PRO A 302 11.43 -5.71 20.66
C PRO A 302 10.63 -6.01 19.39
N SER A 303 10.02 -4.97 18.85
CA SER A 303 9.34 -4.94 17.55
C SER A 303 9.87 -3.75 16.76
N VAL A 304 10.14 -3.92 15.47
CA VAL A 304 10.67 -2.86 14.60
C VAL A 304 9.79 -2.66 13.37
N ALA A 305 9.55 -1.40 13.01
CA ALA A 305 8.83 -1.01 11.80
C ALA A 305 9.60 0.07 11.03
N PRO A 306 9.61 0.01 9.68
CA PRO A 306 10.17 1.10 8.88
C PRO A 306 9.28 2.34 8.92
N LEU A 307 9.85 3.50 8.61
CA LEU A 307 9.12 4.76 8.48
C LEU A 307 9.25 5.34 7.06
N ASN A 308 8.26 6.12 6.64
CA ASN A 308 8.21 6.68 5.28
C ASN A 308 9.35 7.68 4.99
N ASP A 309 9.96 8.26 6.02
CA ASP A 309 11.14 9.13 5.91
C ASP A 309 12.45 8.36 5.71
N GLY A 310 12.38 7.02 5.62
CA GLY A 310 13.51 6.12 5.50
C GLY A 310 14.12 5.69 6.84
N GLY A 311 13.62 6.22 7.95
CA GLY A 311 13.95 5.79 9.29
C GLY A 311 13.24 4.50 9.70
N PHE A 312 13.30 4.21 11.00
CA PHE A 312 12.58 3.11 11.62
C PHE A 312 12.25 3.45 13.08
N VAL A 313 11.24 2.78 13.62
CA VAL A 313 10.88 2.85 15.04
C VAL A 313 11.03 1.47 15.66
N VAL A 314 11.58 1.41 16.85
CA VAL A 314 11.67 0.20 17.66
C VAL A 314 10.83 0.41 18.91
N THR A 315 10.00 -0.57 19.26
CA THR A 315 9.24 -0.61 20.51
C THR A 315 9.57 -1.85 21.32
N TRP A 316 9.52 -1.76 22.65
CA TRP A 316 9.80 -2.87 23.56
C TRP A 316 9.04 -2.68 24.88
N GLN A 317 8.96 -3.73 25.70
CA GLN A 317 8.48 -3.60 27.07
C GLN A 317 9.67 -3.41 28.02
N SER A 318 9.52 -2.55 29.02
CA SER A 318 10.57 -2.22 29.99
C SER A 318 10.06 -2.35 31.41
N ASN A 319 10.80 -3.06 32.25
CA ASN A 319 10.42 -3.31 33.63
C ASN A 319 10.81 -2.11 34.53
N VAL A 320 9.94 -1.71 35.45
CA VAL A 320 10.14 -0.69 36.51
C VAL A 320 10.45 0.73 36.05
N GLN A 321 10.42 0.98 34.74
CA GLN A 321 10.85 2.26 34.17
C GLN A 321 9.86 3.40 34.41
N ASP A 322 8.55 3.13 34.42
CA ASP A 322 7.50 4.12 34.75
C ASP A 322 7.17 4.15 36.24
N GLY A 323 7.90 3.38 37.05
CA GLY A 323 7.67 3.23 38.49
C GLY A 323 6.74 2.08 38.88
N ASP A 324 6.23 1.30 37.93
CA ASP A 324 5.49 0.05 38.15
C ASP A 324 6.01 -1.06 37.21
N LEU A 325 5.41 -2.26 37.25
CA LEU A 325 5.88 -3.49 36.59
C LEU A 325 6.40 -3.31 35.15
N TYR A 326 5.63 -3.54 34.09
CA TYR A 326 6.12 -3.39 32.71
C TYR A 326 5.38 -2.26 32.00
N GLY A 327 6.13 -1.32 31.42
CA GLY A 327 5.60 -0.31 30.50
C GLY A 327 6.05 -0.56 29.05
N VAL A 328 5.40 0.08 28.08
CA VAL A 328 5.76 0.01 26.66
C VAL A 328 6.52 1.27 26.26
N TYR A 329 7.67 1.09 25.64
CA TYR A 329 8.58 2.17 25.26
C TYR A 329 8.95 2.07 23.79
N GLY A 330 9.45 3.18 23.23
CA GLY A 330 9.94 3.23 21.88
C GLY A 330 11.08 4.21 21.67
N GLN A 331 11.82 4.01 20.57
CA GLN A 331 12.88 4.89 20.09
C GLN A 331 12.79 4.97 18.57
N GLY A 332 12.72 6.20 18.05
CA GLY A 332 12.83 6.47 16.62
C GLY A 332 14.27 6.56 16.16
N TYR A 333 14.52 6.22 14.90
CA TYR A 333 15.80 6.32 14.22
C TYR A 333 15.60 6.98 12.85
N GLY A 334 16.51 7.86 12.47
CA GLY A 334 16.57 8.41 11.13
C GLY A 334 17.12 7.39 10.12
N SER A 335 17.10 7.76 8.84
CA SER A 335 17.49 6.87 7.74
C SER A 335 18.94 6.38 7.80
N SER A 336 19.84 7.13 8.44
CA SER A 336 21.24 6.72 8.67
C SER A 336 21.44 5.76 9.84
N GLY A 337 20.36 5.36 10.53
CA GLY A 337 20.45 4.55 11.76
C GLY A 337 20.86 5.35 13.00
N VAL A 338 20.82 6.69 12.94
CA VAL A 338 21.05 7.55 14.10
C VAL A 338 19.74 7.74 14.86
N ARG A 339 19.78 7.65 16.20
CA ARG A 339 18.62 7.90 17.05
C ARG A 339 18.00 9.27 16.75
N SER A 340 16.69 9.27 16.55
CA SER A 340 15.87 10.46 16.37
C SER A 340 15.12 10.75 17.66
N GLY A 341 15.48 11.84 18.33
CA GLY A 341 14.92 12.18 19.65
C GLY A 341 15.37 11.25 20.76
N VAL A 342 14.63 11.28 21.86
CA VAL A 342 14.84 10.43 23.04
C VAL A 342 13.90 9.24 23.02
N GLU A 343 14.20 8.25 23.86
CA GLU A 343 13.28 7.20 24.23
C GLU A 343 11.98 7.78 24.81
N PHE A 344 10.84 7.22 24.43
CA PHE A 344 9.52 7.70 24.83
C PHE A 344 8.62 6.54 25.27
N GLN A 345 7.74 6.82 26.23
CA GLN A 345 6.71 5.87 26.69
C GLN A 345 5.51 5.90 25.74
N VAL A 346 5.00 4.72 25.38
CA VAL A 346 3.88 4.53 24.45
C VAL A 346 2.55 4.41 25.21
N ASN A 347 2.51 3.59 26.27
CA ASN A 347 1.31 3.44 27.10
C ASN A 347 1.09 4.68 27.99
N THR A 348 -0.17 5.00 28.24
CA THR A 348 -0.56 6.06 29.20
C THR A 348 -1.07 5.50 30.52
N TYR A 349 -1.58 4.27 30.51
CA TYR A 349 -1.96 3.53 31.71
C TYR A 349 -0.74 2.73 32.19
N THR A 350 -0.31 2.98 33.43
CA THR A 350 0.97 2.47 33.98
C THR A 350 0.80 1.50 35.14
N THR A 351 -0.43 1.17 35.53
CA THR A 351 -0.65 0.24 36.65
C THR A 351 -0.49 -1.20 36.15
N SER A 352 0.23 -2.03 36.90
CA SER A 352 0.49 -3.43 36.52
C SER A 352 1.27 -3.59 35.20
N ASP A 353 0.96 -4.61 34.40
CA ASP A 353 1.76 -5.02 33.25
C ASP A 353 1.20 -4.52 31.91
N GLN A 354 2.06 -3.90 31.11
CA GLN A 354 1.85 -3.49 29.73
C GLN A 354 2.96 -4.12 28.88
N GLN A 355 2.60 -5.14 28.10
CA GLN A 355 3.54 -6.13 27.57
C GLN A 355 3.27 -6.47 26.11
N ASP A 356 4.23 -7.18 25.51
CA ASP A 356 4.20 -7.73 24.15
C ASP A 356 3.86 -6.68 23.07
N PRO A 357 4.62 -5.57 22.99
CA PRO A 357 4.34 -4.55 22.01
C PRO A 357 4.62 -5.05 20.59
N SER A 358 3.76 -4.65 19.67
CA SER A 358 3.95 -4.83 18.23
C SER A 358 3.74 -3.48 17.54
N VAL A 359 4.67 -3.11 16.65
CA VAL A 359 4.61 -1.86 15.90
C VAL A 359 4.43 -2.12 14.40
N ALA A 360 3.57 -1.35 13.76
CA ALA A 360 3.36 -1.38 12.32
C ALA A 360 3.40 0.04 11.72
N PRO A 361 3.95 0.21 10.51
CA PRO A 361 3.94 1.50 9.82
C PRO A 361 2.54 1.85 9.31
N LEU A 362 2.26 3.15 9.20
CA LEU A 362 1.04 3.68 8.58
C LEU A 362 1.36 4.41 7.27
N ASN A 363 0.42 4.37 6.33
CA ASN A 363 0.59 5.00 5.00
C ASN A 363 0.76 6.53 5.06
N ASP A 364 0.31 7.17 6.13
CA ASP A 364 0.44 8.61 6.35
C ASP A 364 1.82 9.02 6.90
N GLY A 365 2.72 8.05 7.12
CA GLY A 365 4.05 8.25 7.68
C GLY A 365 4.13 8.10 9.20
N GLY A 366 3.01 7.85 9.86
CA GLY A 366 2.98 7.46 11.26
C GLY A 366 3.28 5.97 11.48
N PHE A 367 3.07 5.54 12.72
CA PHE A 367 3.11 4.14 13.13
C PHE A 367 2.00 3.89 14.15
N VAL A 368 1.57 2.64 14.27
CA VAL A 368 0.65 2.17 15.31
C VAL A 368 1.36 1.16 16.19
N VAL A 369 1.17 1.27 17.50
CA VAL A 369 1.67 0.30 18.48
C VAL A 369 0.48 -0.34 19.17
N THR A 370 0.51 -1.67 19.27
CA THR A 370 -0.46 -2.46 20.05
C THR A 370 0.28 -3.19 21.17
N TRP A 371 -0.35 -3.35 22.33
CA TRP A 371 0.22 -4.08 23.47
C TRP A 371 -0.90 -4.73 24.29
N GLY A 372 -0.56 -5.73 25.09
CA GLY A 372 -1.44 -6.27 26.14
C GLY A 372 -1.36 -5.42 27.40
N SER A 373 -2.49 -5.16 28.06
CA SER A 373 -2.54 -4.39 29.31
C SER A 373 -3.28 -5.19 30.40
N SER A 374 -2.73 -5.18 31.61
CA SER A 374 -3.34 -5.79 32.80
C SER A 374 -4.00 -4.72 33.67
N GLY A 375 -5.19 -5.00 34.19
CA GLY A 375 -5.90 -4.13 35.14
C GLY A 375 -6.53 -2.85 34.55
N GLN A 376 -6.28 -2.53 33.28
CA GLN A 376 -6.83 -1.33 32.64
C GLN A 376 -8.35 -1.38 32.46
N ASP A 377 -8.87 -2.56 32.12
CA ASP A 377 -10.30 -2.75 31.81
C ASP A 377 -11.13 -3.21 33.02
N GLY A 378 -10.52 -3.31 34.21
CA GLY A 378 -11.21 -3.53 35.49
C GLY A 378 -11.41 -4.97 35.94
N ASP A 379 -10.72 -5.94 35.32
CA ASP A 379 -10.72 -7.37 35.71
C ASP A 379 -9.40 -7.81 36.37
#